data_AF-D5UCK6-F1
#
_entry.id   AF-D5UCK6-F1
#
_cell.length_a   1.000
_cell.length_b   1.000
_cell.length_c   1.000
_cell.angle_alpha   90.00
_cell.angle_beta   90.00
_cell.angle_gamma   90.00
#
_symmetry.space_group_name_H-M   'P 1'
#
loop_
_entity.id
_entity.type
_entity.pdbx_description
1 polymer ?
#
loop_
_entity_poly.entity_id
_entity_poly.type
_entity_poly.pdbx_seq_one_letter_code
_entity_poly.pdbx_strand_id
1 'polypeptide(L)'
;MTRPVDWYPLAVLDPVGGDPQRVRSAGQEYARVARQIGRSADDLRAIATEVGGGSAAVEEVAAKATRLADTIERAHGRYAAAGEALQTYADQLADAREIAYAAHASAARALLGAEQVGRGVRRLRERGRCARPIGVGSGPTGQALVVVERRSPGVGDRVRSRPSTT
;
A
#
# COMPACT_ATOMS: atom_id res chain seq x y z
N MET A 1 2.23 6.32 9.32
CA MET A 1 1.99 6.91 7.98
C MET A 1 0.53 6.64 7.64
N THR A 2 -0.26 7.69 7.41
CA THR A 2 -1.70 7.59 7.11
C THR A 2 -1.89 7.21 5.64
N ARG A 3 -2.73 6.21 5.35
CA ARG A 3 -3.03 5.76 3.98
C ARG A 3 -3.58 6.93 3.15
N PRO A 4 -3.19 7.11 1.87
CA PRO A 4 -3.77 8.12 0.99
C PRO A 4 -5.29 7.99 0.92
N VAL A 5 -6.00 9.11 1.10
CA VAL A 5 -7.47 9.17 1.20
C VAL A 5 -8.15 8.95 -0.16
N ASP A 6 -7.40 9.13 -1.25
CA ASP A 6 -7.93 9.21 -2.62
C ASP A 6 -7.94 7.84 -3.33
N TRP A 7 -7.87 6.76 -2.55
CA TRP A 7 -7.87 5.40 -3.08
C TRP A 7 -9.27 5.02 -3.60
N TYR A 8 -9.46 5.11 -4.92
CA TYR A 8 -10.58 4.46 -5.60
C TYR A 8 -10.12 3.08 -6.08
N PRO A 9 -10.67 1.97 -5.54
CA PRO A 9 -10.21 0.65 -5.90
C PRO A 9 -10.57 0.32 -7.36
N LEU A 10 -9.68 -0.38 -8.07
CA LEU A 10 -9.92 -0.90 -9.43
C LEU A 10 -10.98 -2.04 -9.45
N ALA A 11 -11.46 -2.47 -8.28
CA ALA A 11 -12.51 -3.46 -8.03
C ALA A 11 -13.37 -3.01 -6.83
N VAL A 12 -14.52 -3.65 -6.57
CA VAL A 12 -15.49 -3.21 -5.54
C VAL A 12 -14.92 -3.20 -4.10
N LEU A 13 -13.83 -3.94 -3.82
CA LEU A 13 -13.23 -4.05 -2.48
C LEU A 13 -11.73 -3.73 -2.51
N ASP A 14 -11.19 -3.27 -1.37
CA ASP A 14 -9.75 -3.08 -1.15
C ASP A 14 -9.01 -4.42 -1.34
N PRO A 15 -8.05 -4.52 -2.29
CA PRO A 15 -7.36 -5.77 -2.56
C PRO A 15 -6.46 -6.23 -1.41
N VAL A 16 -6.06 -5.34 -0.49
CA VAL A 16 -5.19 -5.69 0.66
C VAL A 16 -5.68 -5.05 1.97
N GLY A 17 -6.90 -5.42 2.38
CA GLY A 17 -7.53 -4.98 3.63
C GLY A 17 -6.79 -5.37 4.91
N GLY A 18 -7.13 -4.73 6.05
CA GLY A 18 -6.57 -5.05 7.38
C GLY A 18 -5.65 -4.01 8.01
N ASP A 19 -4.85 -4.38 9.01
CA ASP A 19 -3.77 -3.57 9.56
C ASP A 19 -2.64 -4.49 10.07
N PRO A 20 -1.48 -4.54 9.41
CA PRO A 20 -0.34 -5.35 9.82
C PRO A 20 0.07 -5.13 11.27
N GLN A 21 0.01 -3.89 11.77
CA GLN A 21 0.41 -3.58 13.13
C GLN A 21 -0.59 -4.17 14.13
N ARG A 22 -1.90 -4.07 13.87
CA ARG A 22 -2.92 -4.72 14.71
C ARG A 22 -2.78 -6.23 14.73
N VAL A 23 -2.51 -6.85 13.57
CA VAL A 23 -2.28 -8.30 13.49
C VAL A 23 -1.02 -8.69 14.27
N ARG A 24 0.07 -7.93 14.13
CA ARG A 24 1.32 -8.15 14.88
C ARG A 24 1.11 -8.03 16.38
N SER A 25 0.41 -7.00 16.84
CA SER A 25 0.07 -6.83 18.26
C SER A 25 -0.76 -8.01 18.78
N ALA A 26 -1.72 -8.52 18.00
CA ALA A 26 -2.45 -9.72 18.37
C ALA A 26 -1.52 -10.94 18.50
N GLY A 27 -0.60 -11.15 17.55
CA GLY A 27 0.39 -12.22 17.64
C GLY A 27 1.32 -12.12 18.85
N GLN A 28 1.71 -10.90 19.24
CA GLN A 28 2.50 -10.64 20.46
C GLN A 28 1.72 -10.96 21.74
N GLU A 29 0.43 -10.64 21.79
CA GLU A 29 -0.41 -10.96 22.95
C GLU A 29 -0.62 -12.47 23.10
N TYR A 30 -0.83 -13.19 22.00
CA TYR A 30 -0.90 -14.66 22.02
C TYR A 30 0.41 -15.28 22.53
N ALA A 31 1.56 -14.79 22.06
CA ALA A 31 2.86 -15.25 22.56
C ALA A 31 3.08 -14.91 24.04
N ARG A 32 2.55 -13.77 24.52
CA ARG A 32 2.59 -13.40 25.94
C ARG A 32 1.75 -14.36 26.79
N VAL A 33 0.52 -14.65 26.38
CA VAL A 33 -0.36 -15.62 27.04
C VAL A 33 0.29 -17.01 27.05
N ALA A 34 0.86 -17.44 25.93
CA ALA A 34 1.60 -18.71 25.85
C ALA A 34 2.69 -18.80 26.92
N ARG A 35 3.55 -17.78 27.04
CA ARG A 35 4.61 -17.74 28.08
C ARG A 35 4.05 -17.83 29.50
N GLN A 36 2.92 -17.18 29.77
CA GLN A 36 2.28 -17.25 31.09
C GLN A 36 1.77 -18.66 31.39
N ILE A 37 1.13 -19.31 30.41
CA ILE A 37 0.66 -20.69 30.56
C ILE A 37 1.84 -21.65 30.80
N GLY A 38 2.93 -21.50 30.04
CA GLY A 38 4.14 -22.31 30.22
C GLY A 38 4.70 -22.22 31.64
N ARG A 39 4.83 -21.00 32.18
CA ARG A 39 5.24 -20.79 33.58
C ARG A 39 4.31 -21.47 34.57
N SER A 40 2.99 -21.34 34.39
CA SER A 40 2.03 -22.02 35.26
C SER A 40 2.11 -23.55 35.16
N ALA A 41 2.45 -24.11 34.00
CA ALA A 41 2.66 -25.55 33.85
C ALA A 41 3.91 -26.00 34.62
N ASP A 42 4.99 -25.22 34.54
CA ASP A 42 6.23 -25.48 35.27
C ASP A 42 6.02 -25.38 36.78
N ASP A 43 5.30 -24.35 37.25
CA ASP A 43 4.95 -24.19 38.67
C ASP A 43 4.14 -25.40 39.20
N LEU A 44 3.17 -25.90 38.41
CA LEU A 44 2.39 -27.08 38.77
C LEU A 44 3.24 -28.35 38.83
N ARG A 45 4.20 -28.51 37.91
CA ARG A 45 5.16 -29.63 37.93
C ARG A 45 6.11 -29.54 39.12
N ALA A 46 6.56 -28.34 39.45
CA ALA A 46 7.38 -28.09 40.64
C ALA A 46 6.62 -28.52 41.90
N ILE A 47 5.37 -28.05 42.06
CA ILE A 47 4.49 -28.48 43.17
C ILE A 47 4.42 -30.01 43.19
N ALA A 48 4.07 -30.66 42.09
CA ALA A 48 3.92 -32.12 42.05
C ALA A 48 5.19 -32.88 42.47
N THR A 49 6.37 -32.33 42.21
CA THR A 49 7.66 -32.95 42.55
C THR A 49 8.05 -32.69 44.01
N GLU A 50 7.76 -31.49 44.52
CA GLU A 50 8.17 -31.01 45.84
C GLU A 50 7.30 -31.60 46.97
N VAL A 51 6.03 -31.96 46.69
CA VAL A 51 5.16 -32.66 47.67
C VAL A 51 5.38 -34.18 47.75
N GLY A 52 6.44 -34.72 47.14
CA GLY A 52 6.74 -36.16 47.18
C GLY A 52 7.02 -36.70 48.59
N GLY A 53 6.36 -37.80 48.98
CA GLY A 53 6.64 -38.54 50.22
C GLY A 53 5.74 -38.24 51.43
N GLY A 54 4.43 -38.06 51.22
CA GLY A 54 3.44 -37.74 52.25
C GLY A 54 2.24 -38.69 52.33
N SER A 55 1.15 -38.26 52.99
CA SER A 55 -0.11 -39.01 53.08
C SER A 55 -0.80 -39.16 51.72
N ALA A 56 -1.77 -40.08 51.60
CA ALA A 56 -2.56 -40.27 50.37
C ALA A 56 -3.19 -38.97 49.83
N ALA A 57 -3.54 -38.02 50.70
CA ALA A 57 -4.07 -36.73 50.29
C ALA A 57 -3.03 -35.88 49.52
N VAL A 58 -1.76 -35.97 49.91
CA VAL A 58 -0.65 -35.26 49.26
C VAL A 58 -0.35 -35.85 47.89
N GLU A 59 -0.35 -37.18 47.78
CA GLU A 59 -0.17 -37.89 46.50
C GLU A 59 -1.26 -37.53 45.49
N GLU A 60 -2.53 -37.43 45.95
CA GLU A 60 -3.64 -37.00 45.10
C GLU A 60 -3.50 -35.56 44.60
N VAL A 61 -2.96 -34.65 45.42
CA VAL A 61 -2.67 -33.28 45.00
C VAL A 61 -1.58 -33.26 43.93
N ALA A 62 -0.49 -34.01 44.13
CA ALA A 62 0.60 -34.11 43.14
C ALA A 62 0.10 -34.69 41.79
N ALA A 63 -0.75 -35.72 41.83
CA ALA A 63 -1.34 -36.30 40.64
C ALA A 63 -2.29 -35.32 39.91
N LYS A 64 -3.07 -34.53 40.64
CA LYS A 64 -3.93 -33.48 40.06
C LYS A 64 -3.11 -32.35 39.45
N ALA A 65 -2.06 -31.90 40.13
CA ALA A 65 -1.15 -30.86 39.62
C ALA A 65 -0.48 -31.29 38.31
N THR A 66 0.01 -32.54 38.24
CA THR A 66 0.59 -33.11 37.02
C THR A 66 -0.42 -33.14 35.86
N ARG A 67 -1.63 -33.66 36.09
CA ARG A 67 -2.69 -33.70 35.06
C ARG A 67 -3.10 -32.32 34.58
N LEU A 68 -3.17 -31.34 35.49
CA LEU A 68 -3.48 -29.97 35.14
C LEU A 68 -2.36 -29.34 34.29
N ALA A 69 -1.09 -29.56 34.67
CA ALA A 69 0.06 -29.11 33.91
C ALA A 69 0.00 -29.62 32.46
N ASP A 70 -0.24 -30.91 32.26
CA ASP A 70 -0.38 -31.50 30.92
C ASP A 70 -1.55 -30.91 30.11
N THR A 71 -2.65 -30.60 30.80
CA THR A 71 -3.83 -30.00 30.15
C THR A 71 -3.54 -28.59 29.67
N ILE A 72 -2.90 -27.77 30.50
CA ILE A 72 -2.59 -26.39 30.15
C ILE A 72 -1.41 -26.29 29.17
N GLU A 73 -0.49 -27.26 29.15
CA GLU A 73 0.57 -27.36 28.14
C GLU A 73 0.00 -27.44 26.71
N ARG A 74 -1.12 -28.14 26.52
CA ARG A 74 -1.82 -28.17 25.22
C ARG A 74 -2.42 -26.82 24.86
N ALA A 75 -2.83 -26.02 25.84
CA ALA A 75 -3.25 -24.65 25.59
C ALA A 75 -2.04 -23.80 25.20
N HIS A 76 -0.92 -23.90 25.93
CA HIS A 76 0.34 -23.25 25.61
C HIS A 76 0.73 -23.45 24.14
N GLY A 77 0.76 -24.71 23.66
CA GLY A 77 1.10 -25.01 22.26
C GLY A 77 0.18 -24.31 21.23
N ARG A 78 -1.13 -24.26 21.49
CA ARG A 78 -2.08 -23.56 20.60
C ARG A 78 -1.87 -22.05 20.59
N TYR A 79 -1.63 -21.44 21.75
CA TYR A 79 -1.38 -19.99 21.84
C TYR A 79 -0.04 -19.61 21.20
N ALA A 80 1.00 -20.42 21.40
CA ALA A 80 2.31 -20.22 20.78
C ALA A 80 2.21 -20.29 19.25
N ALA A 81 1.61 -21.36 18.71
CA ALA A 81 1.44 -21.54 17.27
C ALA A 81 0.58 -20.43 16.63
N ALA A 82 -0.52 -20.04 17.28
CA ALA A 82 -1.36 -18.93 16.80
C ALA A 82 -0.60 -17.59 16.82
N GLY A 83 0.20 -17.33 17.87
CA GLY A 83 1.03 -16.14 17.96
C GLY A 83 2.05 -16.04 16.83
N GLU A 84 2.75 -17.14 16.54
CA GLU A 84 3.72 -17.24 15.44
C GLU A 84 3.06 -17.06 14.07
N ALA A 85 1.93 -17.73 13.83
CA ALA A 85 1.17 -17.62 12.60
C ALA A 85 0.69 -16.18 12.34
N LEU A 86 0.22 -15.49 13.39
CA LEU A 86 -0.20 -14.09 13.30
C LEU A 86 0.98 -13.15 13.00
N GLN A 87 2.15 -13.38 13.59
CA GLN A 87 3.34 -12.56 13.30
C GLN A 87 3.80 -12.76 11.85
N THR A 88 3.88 -14.01 11.40
CA THR A 88 4.21 -14.35 10.01
C THR A 88 3.23 -13.72 9.03
N TYR A 89 1.94 -13.80 9.32
CA TYR A 89 0.91 -13.19 8.49
C TYR A 89 1.02 -11.65 8.49
N ALA A 90 1.37 -11.04 9.62
CA ALA A 90 1.57 -9.58 9.69
C ALA A 90 2.74 -9.10 8.81
N ASP A 91 3.82 -9.88 8.71
CA ASP A 91 4.93 -9.58 7.79
C ASP A 91 4.46 -9.64 6.33
N GLN A 92 3.83 -10.74 5.94
CA GLN A 92 3.30 -10.92 4.59
C GLN A 92 2.27 -9.85 4.20
N LEU A 93 1.41 -9.43 5.14
CA LEU A 93 0.43 -8.38 4.91
C LEU A 93 1.09 -7.00 4.74
N ALA A 94 2.18 -6.73 5.46
CA ALA A 94 2.94 -5.50 5.29
C ALA A 94 3.58 -5.44 3.89
N ASP A 95 4.21 -6.53 3.45
CA ASP A 95 4.82 -6.63 2.13
C ASP A 95 3.79 -6.46 1.00
N ALA A 96 2.64 -7.16 1.11
CA ALA A 96 1.57 -7.05 0.13
C ALA A 96 1.03 -5.62 0.01
N ARG A 97 0.99 -4.86 1.12
CA ARG A 97 0.57 -3.46 1.13
C ARG A 97 1.57 -2.54 0.47
N GLU A 98 2.86 -2.70 0.77
CA GLU A 98 3.92 -1.93 0.12
C GLU A 98 3.89 -2.14 -1.41
N ILE A 99 3.73 -3.40 -1.85
CA ILE A 99 3.59 -3.72 -3.27
C ILE A 99 2.35 -3.03 -3.87
N ALA A 100 1.20 -3.09 -3.19
CA ALA A 100 -0.03 -2.45 -3.66
C ALA A 100 0.11 -0.91 -3.75
N TYR A 101 0.76 -0.27 -2.78
CA TYR A 101 1.01 1.17 -2.79
C TYR A 101 1.96 1.58 -3.91
N ALA A 102 3.04 0.83 -4.12
CA ALA A 102 3.96 1.07 -5.22
C ALA A 102 3.26 0.94 -6.58
N ALA A 103 2.44 -0.10 -6.75
CA ALA A 103 1.64 -0.32 -7.95
C ALA A 103 0.68 0.85 -8.20
N HIS A 104 -0.05 1.30 -7.18
CA HIS A 104 -0.96 2.43 -7.29
C HIS A 104 -0.23 3.74 -7.64
N ALA A 105 0.88 4.05 -6.97
CA ALA A 105 1.69 5.23 -7.28
C ALA A 105 2.19 5.21 -8.73
N SER A 106 2.56 4.02 -9.24
CA SER A 106 2.98 3.84 -10.63
C SER A 106 1.83 4.09 -11.63
N ALA A 107 0.63 3.58 -11.33
CA ALA A 107 -0.55 3.76 -12.15
C ALA A 107 -1.00 5.23 -12.19
N ALA A 108 -1.01 5.91 -11.04
CA ALA A 108 -1.36 7.33 -10.95
C ALA A 108 -0.42 8.21 -11.78
N ARG A 109 0.89 7.94 -11.75
CA ARG A 109 1.87 8.64 -12.61
C ARG A 109 1.62 8.38 -14.10
N ALA A 110 1.31 7.13 -14.47
CA ALA A 110 1.01 6.79 -15.85
C ALA A 110 -0.24 7.52 -16.38
N LEU A 111 -1.30 7.63 -15.57
CA LEU A 111 -2.52 8.36 -15.91
C LEU A 111 -2.24 9.85 -16.13
N LEU A 112 -1.52 10.50 -15.21
CA LEU A 112 -1.13 11.91 -15.35
C LEU A 112 -0.26 12.14 -16.59
N GLY A 113 0.67 11.23 -16.89
CA GLY A 113 1.49 11.29 -18.09
C GLY A 113 0.65 11.19 -19.37
N ALA A 114 -0.30 10.24 -19.42
CA ALA A 114 -1.20 10.07 -20.55
C ALA A 114 -2.07 11.32 -20.80
N GLU A 115 -2.61 11.93 -19.75
CA GLU A 115 -3.38 13.17 -19.87
C GLU A 115 -2.54 14.33 -20.41
N GLN A 116 -1.30 14.49 -19.92
CA GLN A 116 -0.40 15.55 -20.38
C GLN A 116 -0.04 15.38 -21.86
N VAL A 117 0.25 14.16 -22.28
CA VAL A 117 0.50 13.82 -23.70
C VAL A 117 -0.75 14.11 -24.53
N GLY A 118 -1.94 13.69 -24.08
CA GLY A 118 -3.21 13.95 -24.76
C GLY A 118 -3.47 15.45 -24.94
N ARG A 119 -3.27 16.25 -23.90
CA ARG A 119 -3.37 17.73 -23.96
C ARG A 119 -2.33 18.32 -24.92
N GLY A 120 -1.10 17.82 -24.90
CA GLY A 120 -0.04 18.22 -25.82
C GLY A 120 -0.40 17.96 -27.29
N VAL A 121 -0.86 16.74 -27.60
CA VAL A 121 -1.32 16.33 -28.93
C VAL A 121 -2.48 17.18 -29.39
N ARG A 122 -3.46 17.48 -28.52
CA ARG A 122 -4.59 18.36 -28.84
C ARG A 122 -4.12 19.77 -29.20
N ARG A 123 -3.21 20.36 -28.42
CA ARG A 123 -2.63 21.69 -28.71
C ARG A 123 -1.87 21.70 -30.05
N LEU A 124 -1.10 20.65 -30.34
CA LEU A 124 -0.39 20.50 -31.62
C LEU A 124 -1.37 20.42 -32.80
N ARG A 125 -2.47 19.67 -32.67
CA ARG A 125 -3.53 19.59 -33.69
C ARG A 125 -4.24 20.93 -33.89
N GLU A 126 -4.57 21.64 -32.82
CA GLU A 126 -5.19 22.97 -32.89
C GLU A 126 -4.26 24.00 -33.54
N ARG A 127 -2.96 23.99 -33.19
CA ARG A 127 -1.95 24.82 -33.87
C ARG A 127 -1.85 24.52 -35.36
N GLY A 128 -1.89 23.24 -35.74
CA GLY A 128 -1.90 22.83 -37.15
C GLY A 128 -3.15 23.29 -37.91
N ARG A 129 -4.32 23.31 -37.26
CA ARG A 129 -5.57 23.80 -37.86
C ARG A 129 -5.63 25.31 -38.07
N CYS A 130 -5.04 26.10 -37.17
CA CYS A 130 -4.96 27.56 -37.32
C CYS A 130 -3.85 28.02 -38.28
N ALA A 131 -3.01 27.08 -38.71
CA ALA A 131 -1.90 27.35 -39.61
C ALA A 131 -2.46 27.51 -41.04
N ARG A 132 -2.37 28.72 -41.60
CA ARG A 132 -2.78 28.98 -42.99
C ARG A 132 -1.56 28.82 -43.90
N PRO A 133 -1.64 28.03 -44.98
CA PRO A 133 -0.56 28.00 -45.97
C PRO A 133 -0.47 29.38 -46.62
N ILE A 134 0.71 29.99 -46.59
CA ILE A 134 0.96 31.31 -47.19
C ILE A 134 1.63 31.19 -48.56
N GLY A 135 2.15 30.01 -48.90
CA GLY A 135 2.78 29.75 -50.19
C GLY A 135 3.58 28.45 -50.20
N VAL A 136 3.98 28.03 -51.39
CA VAL A 136 4.89 26.89 -51.60
C VAL A 136 6.24 27.47 -52.03
N GLY A 137 7.27 27.24 -51.23
CA GLY A 137 8.65 27.61 -51.53
C GLY A 137 9.48 26.39 -51.98
N SER A 138 10.60 26.63 -52.66
CA SER A 138 11.53 25.56 -53.04
C SER A 138 12.66 25.47 -52.01
N GLY A 139 12.90 24.28 -51.47
CA GLY A 139 14.00 23.99 -50.55
C GLY A 139 15.36 23.93 -51.26
N PRO A 140 16.46 23.91 -50.49
CA PRO A 140 17.83 23.96 -51.03
C PRO A 140 18.18 22.77 -51.94
N THR A 141 17.46 21.65 -51.81
CA THR A 141 17.58 20.44 -52.64
C THR A 141 16.47 20.32 -53.71
N GLY A 142 15.69 21.38 -53.95
CA GLY A 142 14.63 21.39 -54.97
C GLY A 142 13.28 20.81 -54.54
N GLN A 143 13.10 20.43 -53.27
CA GLN A 143 11.80 19.95 -52.76
C GLN A 143 10.81 21.09 -52.49
N ALA A 144 9.52 20.87 -52.77
CA ALA A 144 8.45 21.80 -52.43
C ALA A 144 8.21 21.82 -50.90
N LEU A 145 8.40 22.98 -50.29
CA LEU A 145 8.13 23.26 -48.87
C LEU A 145 6.90 24.14 -48.75
N VAL A 146 5.91 23.72 -47.98
CA VAL A 146 4.76 24.59 -47.65
C VAL A 146 5.19 25.54 -46.54
N VAL A 147 5.21 26.83 -46.84
CA VAL A 147 5.46 27.90 -45.87
C VAL A 147 4.14 28.22 -45.18
N VAL A 148 4.14 28.16 -43.86
CA VAL A 148 2.94 28.30 -43.03
C VAL A 148 3.16 29.40 -42.00
N GLU A 149 2.28 30.40 -41.94
CA GLU A 149 2.38 31.45 -40.93
C GLU A 149 1.78 30.94 -39.62
N ARG A 150 2.51 31.12 -38.52
CA ARG A 150 1.98 30.89 -37.19
C ARG A 150 1.42 32.21 -36.66
N ARG A 151 0.12 32.45 -36.82
CA ARG A 151 -0.56 33.53 -36.07
C ARG A 151 -0.63 33.15 -34.60
N SER A 152 0.18 33.82 -33.77
CA SER A 152 0.10 33.71 -32.31
C SER A 152 -1.17 34.41 -31.81
N PRO A 153 -2.11 33.71 -31.15
CA PRO A 153 -3.27 34.37 -30.55
C PRO A 153 -2.80 35.08 -29.27
N GLY A 154 -2.61 36.40 -29.35
CA GLY A 154 -2.26 37.21 -28.17
C GLY A 154 -1.34 38.41 -28.43
N VAL A 155 -0.72 38.53 -29.60
CA VAL A 155 0.16 39.67 -29.92
C VAL A 155 -0.49 40.52 -31.02
N GLY A 156 -1.31 41.48 -30.57
CA GLY A 156 -1.36 42.82 -31.15
C GLY A 156 -2.12 43.06 -32.46
N ASP A 157 -3.46 42.96 -32.46
CA ASP A 157 -4.27 43.86 -33.29
C ASP A 157 -4.57 45.14 -32.48
N ARG A 158 -3.65 46.10 -32.50
CA ARG A 158 -3.95 47.51 -32.17
C ARG A 158 -3.76 48.35 -33.42
N VAL A 159 -4.75 48.31 -34.31
CA VAL A 159 -4.90 49.35 -35.34
C VAL A 159 -5.38 50.61 -34.61
N ARG A 160 -4.44 51.49 -34.23
CA ARG A 160 -4.77 52.89 -33.91
C ARG A 160 -4.81 53.67 -35.21
N SER A 161 -6.00 53.93 -35.72
CA SER A 161 -6.22 54.99 -36.70
C SER A 161 -6.07 56.35 -36.01
N ARG A 162 -5.11 57.16 -36.46
CA ARG A 162 -5.01 58.60 -36.16
C ARG A 162 -5.76 59.36 -37.26
N PRO A 163 -6.64 60.32 -36.93
CA PRO A 163 -7.12 61.27 -37.94
C PRO A 163 -6.00 62.27 -38.27
N SER A 164 -5.78 62.47 -39.57
CA SER A 164 -4.89 63.49 -40.14
C SER A 164 -5.54 64.87 -40.05
N THR A 165 -4.82 65.81 -39.46
CA THR A 165 -5.14 67.24 -39.48
C THR A 165 -4.96 67.82 -40.87
N THR A 166 -5.96 68.52 -41.40
CA THR A 166 -5.84 69.79 -42.14
C THR A 166 -7.19 70.49 -42.05
#